data_AF-A0A371E9Q1-F1
#
_entry.id   AF-A0A371E9Q1-F1
#
_cell.length_a   1.000
_cell.length_b   1.000
_cell.length_c   1.000
_cell.angle_alpha   90.00
_cell.angle_beta   90.00
_cell.angle_gamma   90.00
#
_symmetry.space_group_name_H-M   'P 1'
#
loop_
_entity.id
_entity.type
_entity.pdbx_description
1 polymer ?
#
loop_
_entity_poly.entity_id
_entity_poly.type
_entity_poly.pdbx_seq_one_letter_code
_entity_poly.pdbx_strand_id
1 'polypeptide(L)'
;MKKERVGRDTRPVMREAYNMFRDGGDPEKLVAAFSGSRDSEYFYASLYAGLYYESQNEADAAKVHIVAACQSSYGQRSDDYMASLSKVHCLCRNWVFN
;
A
#
# COMPACT_ATOMS: atom_id res chain seq x y z
N MET A 1 -28.98 4.12 -4.16
CA MET A 1 -27.93 3.19 -3.66
C MET A 1 -27.79 3.37 -2.16
N LYS A 2 -27.97 2.31 -1.36
CA LYS A 2 -27.61 2.35 0.07
C LYS A 2 -26.10 2.28 0.16
N LYS A 3 -25.46 3.30 0.76
CA LYS A 3 -24.03 3.32 1.02
C LYS A 3 -23.79 2.43 2.24
N GLU A 4 -23.40 1.18 2.02
CA GLU A 4 -23.01 0.28 3.11
C GLU A 4 -21.81 0.89 3.84
N ARG A 5 -21.92 1.05 5.16
CA ARG A 5 -20.84 1.58 5.98
C ARG A 5 -19.88 0.44 6.29
N VAL A 6 -18.67 0.51 5.75
CA VAL A 6 -17.58 -0.38 6.18
C VAL A 6 -17.35 -0.13 7.68
N GLY A 7 -17.29 -1.21 8.46
CA GLY A 7 -16.98 -1.13 9.89
C GLY A 7 -15.60 -0.50 10.11
N ARG A 8 -15.39 0.16 11.26
CA ARG A 8 -14.11 0.81 11.57
C ARG A 8 -13.03 -0.24 11.77
N ASP A 9 -12.08 -0.35 10.83
CA ASP A 9 -10.91 -1.23 10.98
C ASP A 9 -10.12 -0.81 12.25
N THR A 10 -9.66 -1.80 13.01
CA THR A 10 -8.89 -1.55 14.24
C THR A 10 -7.48 -1.08 13.92
N ARG A 11 -6.94 -1.45 12.76
CA ARG A 11 -5.60 -1.11 12.29
C ARG A 11 -5.57 0.33 11.77
N PRO A 12 -4.75 1.23 12.36
CA PRO A 12 -4.69 2.62 11.94
C PRO A 12 -4.35 2.80 10.46
N VAL A 13 -3.33 2.09 9.96
CA VAL A 13 -2.91 2.15 8.55
C VAL A 13 -4.04 1.83 7.58
N MET A 14 -4.87 0.83 7.90
CA MET A 14 -5.99 0.43 7.04
C MET A 14 -7.08 1.50 6.99
N ARG A 15 -7.32 2.19 8.10
CA ARG A 15 -8.29 3.29 8.13
C ARG A 15 -7.80 4.49 7.33
N GLU A 16 -6.54 4.87 7.49
CA GLU A 16 -5.97 6.01 6.75
C GLU A 16 -5.95 5.72 5.24
N ALA A 17 -5.52 4.51 4.85
CA ALA A 17 -5.61 4.08 3.45
C ALA A 17 -7.06 4.12 2.94
N TYR A 18 -8.02 3.56 3.70
CA TYR A 18 -9.43 3.60 3.30
C TYR A 18 -9.96 5.03 3.12
N ASN A 19 -9.63 5.94 4.05
CA ASN A 19 -10.04 7.34 3.94
C ASN A 19 -9.42 8.00 2.70
N MET A 20 -8.15 7.73 2.40
CA MET A 20 -7.47 8.23 1.21
C MET A 20 -8.16 7.75 -0.07
N PHE A 21 -8.50 6.46 -0.20
CA PHE A 21 -9.25 5.96 -1.36
C PHE A 21 -10.68 6.50 -1.44
N ARG A 22 -11.33 6.78 -0.31
CA ARG A 22 -12.72 7.25 -0.26
C ARG A 22 -12.86 8.73 -0.60
N ASP A 23 -12.02 9.56 0.00
CA ASP A 23 -12.18 11.02 -0.01
C ASP A 23 -11.09 11.71 -0.85
N GLY A 24 -10.15 10.94 -1.39
CA GLY A 24 -8.89 11.45 -1.91
C GLY A 24 -7.89 11.72 -0.80
N GLY A 25 -6.61 11.70 -1.14
CA GLY A 25 -5.55 12.04 -0.19
C GLY A 25 -4.18 12.05 -0.83
N ASP A 26 -3.18 12.23 0.03
CA ASP A 26 -1.77 12.31 -0.34
C ASP A 26 -1.06 11.02 0.09
N PRO A 27 -0.68 10.16 -0.87
CA PRO A 27 0.01 8.91 -0.58
C PRO A 27 1.32 9.08 0.19
N GLU A 28 2.04 10.18 -0.03
CA GLU A 28 3.30 10.44 0.69
C GLU A 28 3.03 10.72 2.17
N LYS A 29 1.94 11.41 2.50
CA LYS A 29 1.53 11.61 3.89
C LYS A 29 1.16 10.30 4.57
N LEU A 30 0.52 9.38 3.85
CA LEU A 30 0.21 8.05 4.37
C LEU A 30 1.51 7.31 4.71
N VAL A 31 2.45 7.23 3.78
CA VAL A 31 3.74 6.54 4.01
C VAL A 31 4.55 7.21 5.11
N ALA A 32 4.64 8.54 5.11
CA ALA A 32 5.36 9.29 6.13
C ALA A 32 4.81 9.03 7.54
N ALA A 33 3.48 8.97 7.69
CA ALA A 33 2.83 8.70 8.97
C ALA A 33 3.19 7.33 9.57
N PHE A 34 3.52 6.34 8.73
CA PHE A 34 3.83 4.97 9.15
C PHE A 34 5.30 4.55 8.95
N SER A 35 6.15 5.45 8.47
CA SER A 35 7.57 5.18 8.20
C SER A 35 8.38 4.74 9.43
N GLY A 36 8.04 5.24 10.62
CA GLY A 36 8.64 4.82 11.90
C GLY A 36 7.80 3.83 12.72
N SER A 37 6.76 3.25 12.11
CA SER A 37 5.85 2.31 12.77
C SER A 37 6.33 0.87 12.64
N ARG A 38 5.46 -0.11 12.94
CA ARG A 38 5.79 -1.54 12.77
C ARG A 38 6.06 -1.84 11.30
N ASP A 39 6.95 -2.80 11.02
CA ASP A 39 7.28 -3.22 9.64
C ASP A 39 6.03 -3.54 8.80
N SER A 40 5.01 -4.15 9.41
CA SER A 40 3.74 -4.45 8.74
C SER A 40 2.94 -3.19 8.39
N GLU A 41 2.94 -2.18 9.25
CA GLU A 41 2.24 -0.92 9.00
C GLU A 41 2.92 -0.12 7.90
N TYR A 42 4.25 -0.07 7.91
CA TYR A 42 5.01 0.53 6.80
C TYR A 42 4.72 -0.20 5.48
N PHE A 43 4.76 -1.54 5.48
CA PHE A 43 4.42 -2.35 4.31
C PHE A 43 3.05 -1.99 3.73
N TYR A 44 2.01 -1.98 4.57
CA TYR A 44 0.66 -1.66 4.11
C TYR A 44 0.54 -0.21 3.66
N ALA A 45 1.19 0.74 4.34
CA ALA A 45 1.18 2.14 3.92
C ALA A 45 1.79 2.31 2.52
N SER A 46 2.97 1.75 2.27
CA SER A 46 3.61 1.76 0.95
C SER A 46 2.79 1.00 -0.10
N LEU A 47 2.24 -0.17 0.24
CA LEU A 47 1.43 -0.94 -0.72
C LEU A 47 0.20 -0.15 -1.16
N TYR A 48 -0.56 0.42 -0.21
CA TYR A 48 -1.77 1.18 -0.54
C TYR A 48 -1.48 2.53 -1.19
N ALA A 49 -0.36 3.18 -0.85
CA ALA A 49 0.10 4.36 -1.57
C ALA A 49 0.34 4.05 -3.05
N GLY A 50 1.03 2.94 -3.34
CA GLY A 50 1.30 2.51 -4.70
C GLY A 50 0.04 2.15 -5.49
N LEU A 51 -0.89 1.41 -4.87
CA LEU A 51 -2.18 1.09 -5.49
C LEU A 51 -3.04 2.32 -5.74
N TYR A 52 -2.93 3.34 -4.89
CA TYR A 52 -3.65 4.60 -5.08
C TYR A 52 -3.09 5.36 -6.28
N TYR A 53 -1.77 5.55 -6.36
CA TYR A 53 -1.14 6.15 -7.53
C TYR A 53 -1.50 5.41 -8.82
N GLU A 54 -1.56 4.08 -8.77
CA GLU A 54 -1.98 3.28 -9.92
C GLU A 54 -3.43 3.58 -10.33
N SER A 55 -4.35 3.71 -9.37
CA SER A 55 -5.74 4.11 -9.66
C SER A 55 -5.86 5.52 -10.25
N GLN A 56 -4.87 6.38 -10.00
CA GLN A 56 -4.75 7.72 -10.57
C GLN A 56 -3.98 7.76 -11.90
N ASN A 57 -3.62 6.59 -12.47
CA ASN A 57 -2.84 6.45 -13.70
C ASN A 57 -1.41 7.03 -13.60
N GLU A 58 -0.85 7.08 -12.38
CA GLU A 58 0.51 7.54 -12.09
C GLU A 58 1.46 6.34 -11.87
N ALA A 59 1.74 5.61 -12.96
CA ALA A 59 2.45 4.33 -12.91
C ALA A 59 3.88 4.40 -12.32
N ASP A 60 4.60 5.50 -12.55
CA ASP A 60 5.97 5.67 -12.05
C ASP A 60 5.98 5.82 -10.52
N ALA A 61 5.07 6.63 -9.97
CA ALA A 61 4.90 6.78 -8.54
C ALA A 61 4.39 5.47 -7.90
N ALA A 62 3.45 4.79 -8.57
CA ALA A 62 2.98 3.47 -8.15
C ALA A 62 4.13 2.46 -8.03
N LYS A 63 5.02 2.42 -9.02
CA LYS A 63 6.20 1.54 -9.01
C LYS A 63 7.07 1.77 -7.79
N VAL A 64 7.41 3.03 -7.48
CA VAL A 64 8.27 3.37 -6.33
C VAL A 64 7.70 2.76 -5.05
N HIS A 65 6.41 2.95 -4.80
CA HIS A 65 5.78 2.53 -3.56
C HIS A 65 5.52 1.02 -3.47
N ILE A 66 5.09 0.37 -4.56
CA ILE A 66 4.86 -1.09 -4.55
C ILE A 66 6.18 -1.84 -4.45
N VAL A 67 7.25 -1.35 -5.10
CA VAL A 67 8.59 -1.91 -4.95
C VAL A 67 9.10 -1.73 -3.52
N ALA A 68 8.94 -0.55 -2.93
CA ALA A 68 9.30 -0.30 -1.53
C ALA A 68 8.54 -1.22 -0.55
N ALA A 69 7.25 -1.43 -0.78
CA ALA A 69 6.46 -2.40 0.00
C ALA A 69 7.04 -3.81 -0.15
N CYS A 70 7.29 -4.25 -1.39
CA CYS A 70 7.85 -5.56 -1.67
C CYS A 70 9.23 -5.76 -1.01
N GLN A 71 10.09 -4.76 -1.03
CA GLN A 71 11.45 -4.80 -0.45
C GLN A 71 11.50 -4.58 1.06
N SER A 72 10.41 -4.15 1.70
CA SER A 72 10.35 -3.99 3.15
C SER A 72 10.60 -5.31 3.89
N SER A 73 11.08 -5.22 5.13
CA SER A 73 11.30 -6.39 6.01
C SER A 73 10.07 -7.31 6.08
N TYR A 74 8.87 -6.73 6.14
CA TYR A 74 7.62 -7.48 6.16
C TYR A 74 7.30 -8.11 4.80
N GLY A 75 7.44 -7.37 3.69
CA GLY A 75 7.19 -7.90 2.34
C GLY A 75 8.12 -9.06 1.97
N GLN A 76 9.35 -9.06 2.47
CA GLN A 76 10.32 -10.13 2.23
C GLN A 76 10.05 -11.36 3.10
N ARG A 77 9.70 -11.18 4.38
CA ARG A 77 9.60 -12.27 5.36
C ARG A 77 8.20 -12.84 5.55
N SER A 78 7.15 -12.08 5.22
CA SER A 78 5.78 -12.54 5.39
C SER A 78 5.37 -13.43 4.23
N ASP A 79 4.79 -14.59 4.56
CA ASP A 79 4.15 -15.49 3.61
C ASP A 79 2.64 -15.20 3.48
N ASP A 80 2.18 -14.05 3.97
CA ASP A 80 0.78 -13.68 3.82
C ASP A 80 0.41 -13.33 2.37
N TYR A 81 -0.90 -13.30 2.15
CA TYR A 81 -1.47 -13.02 0.84
C TYR A 81 -1.04 -11.65 0.28
N MET A 82 -0.94 -10.61 1.11
CA MET A 82 -0.67 -9.25 0.67
C MET A 82 0.82 -9.06 0.32
N ALA A 83 1.72 -9.70 1.06
CA ALA A 83 3.16 -9.78 0.73
C ALA A 83 3.39 -10.55 -0.58
N SER A 84 2.65 -11.65 -0.79
CA SER A 84 2.67 -12.37 -2.07
C SER A 84 2.09 -11.52 -3.21
N LEU A 85 1.00 -10.80 -2.96
CA LEU A 85 0.38 -9.89 -3.92
C LEU A 85 1.37 -8.81 -4.38
N SER A 86 2.09 -8.16 -3.47
CA SER A 86 3.07 -7.12 -3.86
C SER A 86 4.16 -7.67 -4.78
N LYS A 87 4.62 -8.90 -4.53
CA LYS A 87 5.61 -9.60 -5.38
C LYS A 87 5.05 -9.87 -6.77
N VAL A 88 3.86 -10.47 -6.84
CA VAL A 88 3.19 -10.79 -8.11
C VAL A 88 2.88 -9.51 -8.90
N HIS A 89 2.44 -8.45 -8.22
CA HIS A 89 2.12 -7.17 -8.85
C HIS A 89 3.31 -6.60 -9.62
N CYS A 90 4.49 -6.65 -9.00
CA CYS A 90 5.74 -6.26 -9.65
C CYS A 90 6.13 -7.18 -10.80
N LEU A 91 6.01 -8.50 -10.62
CA LEU A 91 6.34 -9.48 -11.67
C LEU A 91 5.49 -9.26 -12.93
N CYS A 92 4.18 -9.07 -12.78
CA CYS A 92 3.26 -8.83 -13.89
C CYS A 92 3.58 -7.55 -14.67
N ARG A 93 4.26 -6.58 -14.05
CA ARG A 93 4.61 -5.29 -14.64
C ARG A 93 6.08 -5.18 -15.04
N ASN A 94 6.82 -6.28 -14.91
CA ASN A 94 8.27 -6.32 -15.12
C ASN A 94 9.01 -5.24 -14.30
N TRP A 95 8.52 -4.96 -13.10
CA TRP A 95 9.19 -4.06 -12.17
C TRP A 95 10.26 -4.84 -11.44
N VAL A 96 11.40 -5.00 -12.11
CA VAL A 96 12.59 -5.62 -11.53
C VAL A 96 13.20 -4.63 -10.54
N PHE A 97 13.45 -5.13 -9.34
CA PHE A 97 14.21 -4.46 -8.31
C PHE A 97 15.34 -5.40 -7.90
N ASN A 98 16.55 -4.85 -7.87
CA ASN A 98 17.79 -5.55 -7.55
C ASN A 98 18.10 -5.37 -6.06
#